data_AF-A0A1F7L8H2-F1
#
_entry.id   AF-A0A1F7L8H2-F1
#
_cell.length_a   1.000
_cell.length_b   1.000
_cell.length_c   1.000
_cell.angle_alpha   90.00
_cell.angle_beta   90.00
_cell.angle_gamma   90.00
#
_symmetry.space_group_name_H-M   'P 1'
#
loop_
_entity.id
_entity.type
_entity.pdbx_description
1 polymer ?
#
loop_
_entity_poly.entity_id
_entity_poly.type
_entity_poly.pdbx_seq_one_letter_code
_entity_poly.pdbx_strand_id
1 'polypeptide(L)' 'MDKAIVVRGRLSDPRHIELDEPVTSLYGAVEVVVRAASERLPPVRDVFDLIAGLPPGQRLKADIDRQMQEDRASWGNR' A
#
# COMPACT_ATOMS: atom_id res chain seq x y z
N MET A 1 -18.69 -16.61 20.61
CA MET A 1 -18.05 -15.34 20.21
C MET A 1 -18.23 -15.24 18.71
N ASP A 2 -19.09 -14.33 18.25
CA ASP A 2 -19.31 -14.15 16.82
C ASP A 2 -18.13 -13.40 16.22
N LYS A 3 -17.41 -14.08 15.33
CA LYS A 3 -16.17 -13.59 14.75
C LYS A 3 -16.51 -12.73 13.52
N ALA A 4 -16.79 -11.45 13.76
CA ALA A 4 -17.03 -10.50 12.67
C ALA A 4 -15.70 -10.05 12.05
N ILE A 5 -15.60 -10.10 10.72
CA ILE A 5 -14.52 -9.46 9.96
C ILE A 5 -15.10 -8.24 9.24
N VAL A 6 -14.34 -7.15 9.18
CA VAL A 6 -14.72 -5.97 8.42
C VAL A 6 -13.87 -5.96 7.16
N VAL A 7 -14.52 -6.17 6.02
CA VAL A 7 -13.87 -6.08 4.71
C VAL A 7 -14.37 -4.83 4.00
N ARG A 8 -13.43 -4.08 3.43
CA ARG A 8 -13.72 -2.88 2.65
C ARG A 8 -13.94 -3.25 1.19
N GLY A 9 -14.70 -2.40 0.52
CA GLY A 9 -15.06 -2.62 -0.86
C GLY A 9 -15.85 -1.46 -1.43
N ARG A 10 -16.20 -1.61 -2.70
CA ARG A 10 -17.04 -0.67 -3.44
C ARG A 10 -18.34 -1.35 -3.84
N LEU A 11 -19.44 -0.63 -3.71
CA LEU A 11 -20.71 -1.01 -4.31
C LEU A 11 -20.64 -0.68 -5.80
N SER A 12 -20.47 -1.69 -6.67
CA SER A 12 -20.38 -1.51 -8.12
C SER A 12 -21.76 -1.30 -8.75
N ASP A 13 -22.77 -1.96 -8.21
CA ASP A 13 -24.19 -1.73 -8.49
C ASP A 13 -25.04 -2.07 -7.23
N PRO A 14 -26.36 -1.84 -7.22
CA PRO A 14 -27.19 -2.05 -6.03
C PRO A 14 -27.17 -3.46 -5.41
N ARG A 15 -26.59 -4.46 -6.09
CA ARG A 15 -26.54 -5.86 -5.65
C ARG A 15 -25.13 -6.45 -5.58
N HIS A 16 -24.12 -5.74 -6.08
CA HIS A 16 -22.75 -6.27 -6.14
C HIS A 16 -21.78 -5.38 -5.36
N ILE A 17 -21.04 -6.02 -4.45
CA ILE A 17 -19.95 -5.40 -3.70
C ILE A 17 -18.65 -6.04 -4.18
N GLU A 18 -17.77 -5.23 -4.74
CA GLU A 18 -16.39 -5.60 -5.03
C GLU A 18 -15.58 -5.41 -3.75
N LEU A 19 -14.93 -6.48 -3.29
CA LEU A 19 -14.10 -6.44 -2.09
C LEU A 19 -12.68 -6.04 -2.47
N ASP A 20 -12.06 -5.17 -1.67
CA ASP A 20 -10.66 -4.77 -1.86
C ASP A 20 -9.72 -5.97 -1.60
N GLU A 21 -10.15 -6.91 -0.75
CA GLU A 21 -9.41 -8.10 -0.33
C GLU A 21 -10.32 -9.34 -0.23
N PRO A 22 -9.81 -10.56 -0.49
CA PRO A 22 -10.59 -11.77 -0.41
C PRO A 22 -10.94 -12.16 1.04
N VAL A 23 -12.17 -12.61 1.26
CA VAL A 23 -12.58 -13.24 2.53
C VAL A 23 -12.11 -14.70 2.54
N THR A 24 -11.03 -14.98 3.25
CA THR A 24 -10.45 -16.35 3.34
C THR A 24 -10.71 -17.04 4.68
N SER A 25 -11.20 -16.30 5.68
CA SER A 25 -11.32 -16.77 7.06
C SER A 25 -12.74 -17.18 7.47
N LEU A 26 -13.74 -16.97 6.61
CA LEU A 26 -15.14 -17.32 6.83
C LEU A 26 -15.69 -18.09 5.62
N TYR A 27 -16.50 -19.11 5.90
CA TYR A 27 -17.17 -19.94 4.89
C TYR A 27 -18.62 -20.19 5.31
N GLY A 28 -19.54 -20.21 4.33
CA GLY A 28 -20.97 -20.45 4.56
C GLY A 28 -21.84 -19.20 4.42
N ALA A 29 -23.05 -19.23 4.98
CA ALA A 29 -23.95 -18.09 4.96
C ALA A 29 -23.39 -16.94 5.83
N VAL A 30 -23.47 -15.72 5.31
CA VAL A 30 -22.95 -14.52 5.98
C VAL A 30 -24.02 -13.44 6.05
N GLU A 31 -24.02 -12.69 7.15
CA GLU A 31 -24.77 -11.44 7.27
C GLU A 31 -23.87 -10.27 6.86
N VAL A 32 -24.37 -9.39 5.99
CA VAL A 32 -23.62 -8.24 5.47
C VAL A 32 -24.25 -6.94 5.96
N VAL A 33 -23.46 -6.11 6.64
CA VAL A 33 -23.87 -4.76 7.07
C VAL A 33 -23.16 -3.72 6.21
N VAL A 34 -23.92 -3.03 5.35
CA VAL A 34 -23.38 -1.99 4.46
C VAL A 34 -23.44 -0.63 5.16
N ARG A 35 -22.31 0.10 5.16
CA ARG A 35 -22.24 1.47 5.67
C ARG A 35 -21.56 2.36 4.64
N ALA A 36 -22.08 3.59 4.46
CA ALA A 36 -21.38 4.58 3.67
C ALA A 36 -20.02 4.88 4.32
N ALA A 37 -18.93 4.60 3.61
CA ALA A 37 -17.59 4.97 4.05
C ALA A 37 -17.35 6.43 3.66
N SER A 38 -16.82 7.23 4.60
CA SER A 38 -16.33 8.57 4.25
C SER A 38 -15.14 8.42 3.31
N GLU A 39 -15.21 9.00 2.11
CA GLU A 39 -14.20 8.91 1.03
C GLU A 39 -12.80 9.42 1.40
N ARG A 40 -12.53 9.82 2.64
CA ARG A 40 -11.19 10.22 3.08
C ARG A 40 -10.30 9.00 3.35
N LEU A 41 -10.06 8.19 2.33
CA LEU A 41 -8.73 7.61 2.19
C LEU A 41 -7.87 8.68 1.51
N PRO A 42 -6.64 8.97 1.99
CA PRO A 42 -5.69 9.65 1.13
C PRO A 42 -5.64 8.86 -0.19
N PRO A 43 -5.70 9.52 -1.36
CA PRO A 43 -5.62 8.82 -2.62
C PRO A 43 -4.41 7.89 -2.56
N VAL A 44 -4.59 6.64 -2.98
CA VAL A 44 -3.47 5.74 -3.24
C VAL A 44 -2.62 6.47 -4.28
N ARG A 45 -1.59 7.17 -3.81
CA ARG A 45 -0.69 7.89 -4.70
C ARG A 45 0.13 6.82 -5.39
N ASP A 46 0.20 6.90 -6.70
CA ASP A 46 1.16 6.13 -7.46
C ASP A 46 2.55 6.38 -6.84
N VAL A 47 3.32 5.30 -6.65
CA VAL A 47 4.68 5.39 -6.11
C VAL A 47 5.52 6.33 -6.98
N PHE A 48 5.28 6.37 -8.29
CA PHE A 48 5.94 7.28 -9.21
C PHE A 48 5.53 8.74 -9.00
N ASP A 49 4.24 9.02 -8.72
CA ASP A 49 3.79 10.38 -8.37
C ASP A 49 4.40 10.85 -7.05
N LEU A 50 4.55 9.93 -6.08
CA LEU A 50 5.20 10.22 -4.81
C LEU A 50 6.69 10.57 -5.02
N ILE A 51 7.41 9.77 -5.81
CA ILE A 51 8.83 9.99 -6.12
C ILE A 51 9.03 11.30 -6.89
N ALA A 52 8.15 11.59 -7.86
CA ALA A 52 8.21 12.83 -8.63
C ALA A 52 7.98 14.08 -7.77
N GLY A 53 7.24 13.95 -6.66
CA GLY A 53 7.01 15.03 -5.70
C GLY A 53 8.14 15.24 -4.68
N LEU A 54 9.17 14.39 -4.65
CA LEU A 54 10.28 14.56 -3.72
C LEU A 54 11.18 15.73 -4.14
N PRO A 55 11.70 16.52 -3.18
CA PRO A 55 12.65 17.58 -3.50
C PRO A 55 13.93 16.97 -4.11
N PRO A 56 14.64 17.72 -4.96
CA PRO A 56 15.94 17.28 -5.47
C PRO A 56 16.87 16.88 -4.32
N GLY A 57 17.53 15.74 -4.47
CA GLY A 57 18.53 15.30 -3.50
C GLY A 57 19.64 16.34 -3.34
N GLN A 58 20.05 16.60 -2.11
CA GLN A 58 21.09 17.60 -1.78
C GLN A 58 22.51 17.05 -1.90
N ARG A 59 22.65 15.73 -2.10
CA ARG A 59 23.94 15.07 -2.16
C ARG A 59 24.61 15.32 -3.50
N LEU A 60 25.88 15.71 -3.47
CA LEU A 60 26.67 15.87 -4.67
C LEU A 60 27.05 14.50 -5.23
N LYS A 61 27.23 14.43 -6.55
CA LYS A 61 27.67 13.21 -7.23
C LYS A 61 28.94 12.62 -6.61
N ALA A 62 29.90 13.46 -6.23
CA ALA A 62 31.13 13.02 -5.59
C ALA A 62 30.90 12.31 -4.24
N ASP A 63 29.88 12.72 -3.47
CA ASP A 63 29.54 12.08 -2.19
C ASP A 63 28.78 10.76 -2.40
N ILE A 64 28.01 10.67 -3.49
CA ILE A 64 27.35 9.42 -3.89
C ILE A 64 28.40 8.42 -4.37
N ASP A 65 29.32 8.86 -5.24
CA ASP A 65 30.37 8.01 -5.79
C ASP A 65 31.31 7.49 -4.69
N ARG A 66 31.65 8.34 -3.70
CA ARG A 66 32.45 7.95 -2.53
C ARG A 66 31.76 6.85 -1.72
N GLN A 67 30.48 7.05 -1.37
CA GLN A 67 29.72 6.03 -0.64
C GLN A 67 29.63 4.72 -1.42
N MET A 68 29.35 4.78 -2.72
CA MET A 68 29.25 3.57 -3.56
C MET A 68 30.56 2.78 -3.63
N GLN A 69 31.72 3.47 -3.59
CA GLN A 69 33.03 2.82 -3.51
C GLN A 69 33.26 2.15 -2.17
N GLU A 70 32.93 2.82 -1.06
CA GLU A 70 33.01 2.29 0.29
C GLU A 70 32.10 1.05 0.47
N ASP A 71 30.86 1.13 -0.01
CA ASP A 71 29.89 0.03 0.04
C ASP A 71 30.38 -1.18 -0.77
N ARG A 72 30.88 -0.96 -1.99
CA ARG A 72 31.47 -2.04 -2.82
C ARG A 72 32.68 -2.69 -2.17
N ALA A 73 33.54 -1.90 -1.54
CA ALA A 73 34.71 -2.42 -0.81
C ALA A 73 34.28 -3.29 0.38
N SER A 74 33.18 -2.94 1.05
CA SER A 74 32.64 -3.72 2.16
C SER A 74 32.05 -5.08 1.74
N TRP A 75 31.51 -5.19 0.52
CA TRP A 75 30.93 -6.44 0.00
C TRP A 75 31.97 -7.47 -0.42
N GLY A 76 33.17 -7.02 -0.81
CA GLY A 76 34.29 -7.89 -1.18
C GLY A 76 35.06 -8.49 0.00
N ASN A 77 34.67 -8.15 1.24
CA ASN A 77 35.38 -8.54 2.47
C ASN A 77 34.58 -9.55 3.32
N ARG A 78 33.70 -10.33 2.69
CA ARG A 78 32.93 -11.41 3.31
C ARG A 78 33.19 -12.74 2.63
#